data_AF-A0A5C1I9J3-F1
#
_entry.id   AF-A0A5C1I9J3-F1
#
_cell.length_a   1.000
_cell.length_b   1.000
_cell.length_c   1.000
_cell.angle_alpha   90.00
_cell.angle_beta   90.00
_cell.angle_gamma   90.00
#
_symmetry.space_group_name_H-M   'P 1'
#
loop_
_entity.id
_entity.type
_entity.pdbx_description
1 polymer ?
#
loop_
_entity_poly.entity_id
_entity_poly.type
_entity_poly.pdbx_seq_one_letter_code
_entity_poly.pdbx_strand_id
1 'polypeptide(L)'
;MVLLVISIASVKTYAQISVGVSVNIAPPVLPTYTQPPCPVDGYLWTPGYWAYDQDGGYYWVPGVWVSPPRVGYLWTPGYWGYNGAVYVFHEGYWGPHIGFYGGVNYGYGYVGTGYVGGRWAGNSFQYNTAVVNVNNTVVHNTYINKTVVNNVTVNNNSFNGPGGVTAQPRPQDRAAERDAHLQPTSDQVSHRQIAVKDRSQFAKVNNGQPVTTAMNRVNGNRFASDGNNARPSSRSNADNNPARPRPSESTDHPVSNQPRPVNNQQRPEGNQPRPVNQQRARTPQRQVPARHQAAPHRERQR
;
A
#
# COMPACT_ATOMS: atom_id res chain seq x y z
N MET A 1 -7.46 -58.30 33.82
CA MET A 1 -8.00 -57.17 33.04
C MET A 1 -7.21 -55.92 33.40
N VAL A 2 -6.43 -55.37 32.47
CA VAL A 2 -5.66 -54.13 32.69
C VAL A 2 -6.61 -52.96 32.40
N LEU A 3 -6.84 -52.10 33.38
CA LEU A 3 -7.68 -50.91 33.25
C LEU A 3 -6.85 -49.79 32.60
N LEU A 4 -7.21 -49.41 31.37
CA LEU A 4 -6.63 -48.28 30.66
C LEU A 4 -7.30 -46.99 31.15
N VAL A 5 -6.55 -46.16 31.88
CA VAL A 5 -7.02 -44.83 32.29
C VAL A 5 -6.78 -43.86 31.13
N ILE A 6 -7.85 -43.51 30.40
CA ILE A 6 -7.82 -42.47 29.37
C ILE A 6 -7.90 -41.12 30.08
N SER A 7 -6.79 -40.42 30.17
CA SER A 7 -6.75 -39.03 30.64
C SER A 7 -7.27 -38.11 29.53
N ILE A 8 -8.46 -37.54 29.73
CA ILE A 8 -9.02 -36.51 28.85
C ILE A 8 -8.29 -35.21 29.16
N ALA A 9 -7.28 -34.86 28.36
CA ALA A 9 -6.69 -33.53 28.41
C ALA A 9 -7.76 -32.51 27.99
N SER A 10 -8.12 -31.59 28.89
CA SER A 10 -8.96 -30.44 28.57
C SER A 10 -8.23 -29.55 27.56
N VAL A 11 -8.64 -29.61 26.30
CA VAL A 11 -8.19 -28.65 25.29
C VAL A 11 -8.77 -27.30 25.67
N LYS A 12 -7.94 -26.35 26.11
CA LYS A 12 -8.39 -24.97 26.29
C LYS A 12 -8.73 -24.38 24.92
N THR A 13 -10.02 -24.38 24.58
CA THR A 13 -10.52 -23.63 23.43
C THR A 13 -10.43 -22.16 23.79
N TYR A 14 -9.44 -21.45 23.23
CA TYR A 14 -9.46 -20.00 23.23
C TYR A 14 -10.58 -19.58 22.29
N ALA A 15 -11.76 -19.29 22.83
CA ALA A 15 -12.74 -18.50 22.09
C ALA A 15 -12.02 -17.22 21.67
N GLN A 16 -11.89 -16.99 20.37
CA GLN A 16 -11.45 -15.70 19.84
C GLN A 16 -12.51 -14.68 20.26
N ILE A 17 -12.31 -14.05 21.41
CA ILE A 17 -13.05 -12.84 21.77
C ILE A 17 -12.46 -11.75 20.87
N SER A 18 -12.90 -11.70 19.61
CA SER A 18 -12.85 -10.43 18.90
C SER A 18 -13.85 -9.55 19.62
N VAL A 19 -13.38 -8.59 20.40
CA VAL A 19 -14.22 -7.46 20.81
C VAL A 19 -14.55 -6.73 19.51
N GLY A 20 -15.57 -7.22 18.81
CA GLY A 20 -16.02 -6.67 17.55
C GLY A 20 -16.51 -5.28 17.83
N VAL A 21 -15.75 -4.27 17.41
CA VAL A 21 -16.22 -2.90 17.50
C VAL A 21 -17.41 -2.78 16.58
N SER A 22 -18.59 -2.49 17.13
CA SER A 22 -19.82 -2.24 16.39
C SER A 22 -20.14 -0.75 16.43
N VAL A 23 -20.32 -0.14 15.26
CA VAL A 23 -20.51 1.30 15.10
C VAL A 23 -21.75 1.55 14.23
N ASN A 24 -22.58 2.53 14.54
CA ASN A 24 -23.80 2.86 13.77
C ASN A 24 -23.56 3.88 12.64
N ILE A 25 -22.33 4.39 12.51
CA ILE A 25 -21.90 5.34 11.49
C ILE A 25 -20.92 4.62 10.57
N ALA A 26 -21.05 4.78 9.25
CA ALA A 26 -20.14 4.17 8.29
C ALA A 26 -18.71 4.71 8.44
N PRO A 27 -17.67 3.89 8.21
CA PRO A 27 -16.31 4.41 8.14
C PRO A 27 -16.16 5.42 7.00
N PRO A 28 -15.29 6.43 7.14
CA PRO A 28 -14.97 7.34 6.05
C PRO A 28 -14.42 6.57 4.84
N VAL A 29 -14.49 7.17 3.65
CA VAL A 29 -13.85 6.62 2.45
C VAL A 29 -12.34 6.43 2.68
N LEU A 30 -11.72 5.49 1.96
CA LEU A 30 -10.28 5.28 2.02
C LEU A 30 -9.55 6.54 1.52
N PRO A 31 -8.56 7.05 2.28
CA PRO A 31 -7.62 8.04 1.78
C PRO A 31 -6.88 7.50 0.55
N THR A 32 -6.69 8.35 -0.45
CA THR A 32 -5.74 8.06 -1.54
C THR A 32 -4.37 8.49 -1.09
N TYR A 33 -3.37 7.61 -1.23
CA TYR A 33 -2.00 7.91 -0.86
C TYR A 33 -1.01 7.11 -1.67
N THR A 34 0.22 7.60 -1.82
CA THR A 34 1.35 6.87 -2.43
C THR A 34 1.99 5.89 -1.45
N GLN A 35 2.16 4.63 -1.84
CA GLN A 35 2.89 3.63 -1.06
C GLN A 35 4.39 3.97 -1.02
N PRO A 36 5.02 4.05 0.16
CA PRO A 36 6.46 4.25 0.27
C PRO A 36 7.21 3.02 -0.26
N PRO A 37 8.44 3.18 -0.78
CA PRO A 37 9.21 2.05 -1.30
C PRO A 37 9.50 1.04 -0.18
N CYS A 38 9.29 -0.25 -0.46
CA CYS A 38 9.64 -1.34 0.47
C CYS A 38 11.11 -1.20 0.92
N PRO A 39 11.38 -1.05 2.23
CA PRO A 39 12.72 -0.76 2.71
C PRO A 39 13.60 -2.01 2.87
N VAL A 40 13.01 -3.20 2.93
CA VAL A 40 13.69 -4.46 3.27
C VAL A 40 13.10 -5.60 2.44
N ASP A 41 13.97 -6.41 1.82
CA ASP A 41 13.54 -7.61 1.10
C ASP A 41 12.82 -8.60 2.02
N GLY A 42 11.76 -9.22 1.51
CA GLY A 42 10.88 -10.13 2.28
C GLY A 42 9.79 -9.44 3.11
N TYR A 43 9.78 -8.10 3.24
CA TYR A 43 8.66 -7.41 3.90
C TYR A 43 7.42 -7.39 2.98
N LEU A 44 6.24 -7.50 3.59
CA LEU A 44 4.95 -7.48 2.90
C LEU A 44 4.20 -6.20 3.25
N TRP A 45 3.47 -5.68 2.27
CA TRP A 45 2.66 -4.49 2.45
C TRP A 45 1.42 -4.83 3.26
N THR A 46 1.17 -4.09 4.33
CA THR A 46 -0.10 -4.08 5.05
C THR A 46 -0.79 -2.76 4.75
N PRO A 47 -1.98 -2.75 4.13
CA PRO A 47 -2.61 -1.51 3.75
C PRO A 47 -3.13 -0.76 4.97
N GLY A 48 -3.20 0.57 4.85
CA GLY A 48 -3.84 1.39 5.86
C GLY A 48 -5.34 1.16 5.91
N TYR A 49 -5.93 1.36 7.08
CA TYR A 49 -7.36 1.15 7.31
C TYR A 49 -7.89 2.10 8.39
N TRP A 50 -9.19 2.35 8.36
CA TRP A 50 -9.87 3.02 9.46
C TRP A 50 -10.05 2.03 10.61
N ALA A 51 -9.47 2.33 11.77
CA ALA A 51 -9.84 1.71 13.03
C ALA A 51 -10.83 2.61 13.77
N TYR A 52 -11.40 2.15 14.88
CA TYR A 52 -12.37 2.92 15.66
C TYR A 52 -11.99 2.92 17.14
N ASP A 53 -12.05 4.10 17.74
CA ASP A 53 -11.88 4.34 19.17
C ASP A 53 -13.22 4.83 19.74
N GLN A 54 -13.58 4.41 20.95
CA GLN A 54 -14.90 4.70 21.53
C GLN A 54 -15.12 6.21 21.75
N ASP A 55 -14.10 6.95 22.17
CA ASP A 55 -14.17 8.39 22.46
C ASP A 55 -13.76 9.23 21.24
N GLY A 56 -12.81 8.70 20.47
CA GLY A 56 -12.19 9.35 19.34
C GLY A 56 -12.97 9.23 18.03
N GLY A 57 -13.75 8.15 17.87
CA GLY A 57 -14.36 7.76 16.60
C GLY A 57 -13.34 7.10 15.66
N TYR A 58 -13.60 7.19 14.35
CA TYR A 58 -12.69 6.64 13.34
C TYR A 58 -11.32 7.33 13.34
N TYR A 59 -10.26 6.53 13.34
CA TYR A 59 -8.87 6.98 13.17
C TYR A 59 -8.13 6.13 12.15
N TRP A 60 -7.22 6.74 11.42
CA TRP A 60 -6.45 6.05 10.39
C TRP A 60 -5.26 5.33 10.99
N VAL A 61 -5.13 4.04 10.69
CA VAL A 61 -3.89 3.30 10.90
C VAL A 61 -3.10 3.35 9.58
N PRO A 62 -1.91 3.97 9.54
CA PRO A 62 -1.15 4.12 8.30
C PRO A 62 -0.81 2.78 7.65
N GLY A 63 -0.81 2.72 6.31
CA GLY A 63 -0.27 1.55 5.60
C GLY A 63 1.22 1.39 5.87
N VAL A 64 1.71 0.16 5.99
CA VAL A 64 3.10 -0.08 6.42
C VAL A 64 3.66 -1.39 5.88
N TRP A 65 4.95 -1.39 5.54
CA TRP A 65 5.67 -2.64 5.27
C TRP A 65 6.08 -3.33 6.57
N VAL A 66 5.82 -4.63 6.68
CA VAL A 66 6.13 -5.42 7.86
C VAL A 66 6.74 -6.76 7.46
N SER A 67 7.60 -7.31 8.34
CA SER A 67 8.06 -8.69 8.17
C SER A 67 6.90 -9.66 8.38
N PRO A 68 6.69 -10.65 7.49
CA PRO A 68 5.75 -11.71 7.76
C PRO A 68 6.25 -12.53 8.97
N PRO A 69 5.34 -13.08 9.81
CA PRO A 69 5.72 -13.88 10.97
C PRO A 69 6.32 -15.24 10.57
N ARG A 70 6.04 -15.70 9.35
CA ARG A 70 6.52 -16.96 8.77
C ARG A 70 6.67 -16.83 7.26
N VAL A 71 7.67 -17.51 6.70
CA VAL A 71 7.77 -17.71 5.25
C VAL A 71 6.52 -18.44 4.75
N GLY A 72 6.04 -18.06 3.56
CA GLY A 72 4.83 -18.62 2.97
C GLY A 72 3.53 -17.98 3.48
N TYR A 73 3.58 -17.14 4.50
CA TYR A 73 2.38 -16.45 5.01
C TYR A 73 2.18 -15.12 4.27
N LEU A 74 0.91 -14.77 4.08
CA LEU A 74 0.42 -13.54 3.48
C LEU A 74 -0.52 -12.86 4.47
N TRP A 75 -0.67 -11.55 4.33
CA TRP A 75 -1.55 -10.75 5.18
C TRP A 75 -2.93 -10.60 4.53
N THR A 76 -3.97 -11.09 5.19
CA THR A 76 -5.37 -10.77 4.87
C THR A 76 -5.74 -9.49 5.62
N PRO A 77 -6.07 -8.37 4.93
CA PRO A 77 -6.46 -7.13 5.59
C PRO A 77 -7.73 -7.29 6.43
N GLY A 78 -7.78 -6.54 7.53
CA GLY A 78 -9.05 -6.35 8.24
C GLY A 78 -10.01 -5.50 7.39
N TYR A 79 -11.29 -5.56 7.70
CA TYR A 79 -12.30 -4.77 6.99
C TYR A 79 -13.53 -4.48 7.85
N TRP A 80 -14.23 -3.40 7.54
CA TRP A 80 -15.55 -3.13 8.10
C TRP A 80 -16.63 -3.83 7.28
N GLY A 81 -17.49 -4.59 7.93
CA GLY A 81 -18.67 -5.20 7.33
C GLY A 81 -19.95 -4.66 7.96
N TYR A 82 -20.93 -4.29 7.14
CA TYR A 82 -22.26 -3.92 7.60
C TYR A 82 -23.08 -5.17 7.93
N ASN A 83 -23.60 -5.24 9.15
CA ASN A 83 -24.44 -6.34 9.64
C ASN A 83 -25.83 -5.81 10.03
N GLY A 84 -26.57 -5.28 9.06
CA GLY A 84 -27.98 -4.90 9.17
C GLY A 84 -28.30 -3.64 9.99
N ALA A 85 -27.48 -3.29 10.97
CA ALA A 85 -27.67 -2.10 11.80
C ALA A 85 -26.34 -1.43 12.18
N VAL A 86 -25.28 -2.22 12.26
CA VAL A 86 -23.96 -1.78 12.72
C VAL A 86 -22.88 -2.21 11.73
N TYR A 87 -21.80 -1.44 11.70
CA TYR A 87 -20.54 -1.78 11.07
C TYR A 87 -19.68 -2.52 12.07
N VAL A 88 -19.23 -3.72 11.72
CA VAL A 88 -18.35 -4.57 12.54
C VAL A 88 -16.98 -4.63 11.91
N PHE A 89 -15.93 -4.42 12.69
CA PHE A 89 -14.56 -4.62 12.21
C PHE A 89 -14.17 -6.10 12.32
N HIS A 90 -13.81 -6.68 11.18
CA HIS A 90 -13.18 -7.99 11.09
C HIS A 90 -11.67 -7.78 11.13
N GLU A 91 -11.01 -8.28 12.17
CA GLU A 91 -9.56 -8.16 12.33
C GLU A 91 -8.82 -8.91 11.22
N GLY A 92 -7.73 -8.32 10.72
CA GLY A 92 -6.85 -8.98 9.75
C GLY A 92 -6.00 -10.08 10.38
N TYR A 93 -5.45 -10.95 9.54
CA TYR A 93 -4.64 -12.08 10.00
C TYR A 93 -3.59 -12.50 8.97
N TRP A 94 -2.59 -13.23 9.45
CA TRP A 94 -1.62 -13.92 8.60
C TRP A 94 -2.04 -15.36 8.35
N GLY A 95 -1.93 -15.81 7.10
CA GLY A 95 -2.22 -17.19 6.73
C GLY A 95 -1.48 -17.60 5.45
N PRO A 96 -1.46 -18.90 5.09
CA PRO A 96 -0.84 -19.37 3.84
C PRO A 96 -1.59 -18.86 2.60
N HIS A 97 -2.87 -18.52 2.73
CA HIS A 97 -3.69 -17.95 1.68
C HIS A 97 -4.37 -16.66 2.16
N ILE A 98 -4.67 -15.78 1.21
CA ILE A 98 -5.46 -14.57 1.46
C ILE A 98 -6.94 -14.97 1.51
N GLY A 99 -7.60 -14.64 2.63
CA GLY A 99 -9.05 -14.82 2.76
C GLY A 99 -9.86 -13.61 2.35
N PHE A 100 -11.14 -13.61 2.72
CA PHE A 100 -12.05 -12.52 2.40
C PHE A 100 -11.77 -11.29 3.27
N TYR A 101 -11.57 -10.14 2.63
CA TYR A 101 -11.37 -8.85 3.28
C TYR A 101 -12.44 -7.82 2.86
N GLY A 102 -13.68 -8.28 2.73
CA GLY A 102 -14.82 -7.39 2.44
C GLY A 102 -14.95 -6.93 0.99
N GLY A 103 -14.11 -7.41 0.07
CA GLY A 103 -14.11 -6.90 -1.30
C GLY A 103 -13.46 -5.52 -1.47
N VAL A 104 -12.93 -4.95 -0.39
CA VAL A 104 -12.41 -3.58 -0.35
C VAL A 104 -11.12 -3.48 -1.16
N ASN A 105 -11.06 -2.55 -2.10
CA ASN A 105 -9.83 -2.26 -2.84
C ASN A 105 -8.92 -1.37 -2.01
N TYR A 106 -7.99 -1.98 -1.26
CA TYR A 106 -7.00 -1.27 -0.45
C TYR A 106 -5.79 -0.77 -1.27
N GLY A 107 -5.75 -1.05 -2.57
CA GLY A 107 -4.64 -0.72 -3.45
C GLY A 107 -3.41 -1.60 -3.22
N TYR A 108 -2.34 -1.33 -3.98
CA TYR A 108 -1.02 -1.95 -3.77
C TYR A 108 -1.00 -3.47 -3.73
N GLY A 109 -1.79 -4.09 -4.61
CA GLY A 109 -1.94 -5.54 -4.68
C GLY A 109 -3.20 -6.09 -4.02
N TYR A 110 -3.90 -5.31 -3.20
CA TYR A 110 -5.20 -5.66 -2.61
C TYR A 110 -6.35 -5.07 -3.41
N VAL A 111 -6.74 -5.77 -4.46
CA VAL A 111 -7.68 -5.28 -5.48
C VAL A 111 -9.15 -5.58 -5.17
N GLY A 112 -9.46 -5.89 -3.91
CA GLY A 112 -10.76 -6.40 -3.46
C GLY A 112 -10.85 -7.92 -3.44
N THR A 113 -9.87 -8.63 -4.00
CA THR A 113 -9.80 -10.08 -3.86
C THR A 113 -8.37 -10.61 -4.01
N GLY A 114 -8.02 -11.63 -3.22
CA GLY A 114 -6.67 -12.21 -3.20
C GLY A 114 -5.59 -11.15 -2.96
N TYR A 115 -4.38 -11.42 -3.45
CA TYR A 115 -3.28 -10.45 -3.44
C TYR A 115 -2.45 -10.60 -4.71
N VAL A 116 -2.23 -9.49 -5.42
CA VAL A 116 -1.47 -9.45 -6.69
C VAL A 116 -0.16 -8.66 -6.59
N GLY A 117 0.19 -8.21 -5.37
CA GLY A 117 1.41 -7.45 -5.09
C GLY A 117 2.70 -8.28 -5.13
N GLY A 118 2.58 -9.59 -5.15
CA GLY A 118 3.72 -10.50 -5.26
C GLY A 118 3.33 -11.94 -4.97
N ARG A 119 4.32 -12.80 -4.80
CA ARG A 119 4.13 -14.22 -4.48
C ARG A 119 5.36 -14.82 -3.80
N TRP A 120 5.15 -15.85 -2.99
CA TRP A 120 6.24 -16.69 -2.53
C TRP A 120 6.79 -17.57 -3.66
N ALA A 121 8.11 -17.65 -3.78
CA ALA A 121 8.83 -18.58 -4.67
C ALA A 121 9.85 -19.34 -3.82
N GLY A 122 9.45 -20.52 -3.33
CA GLY A 122 10.17 -21.20 -2.25
C GLY A 122 10.18 -20.32 -1.01
N ASN A 123 11.38 -20.03 -0.48
CA ASN A 123 11.54 -19.25 0.74
C ASN A 123 11.76 -17.74 0.52
N SER A 124 11.72 -17.26 -0.73
CA SER A 124 11.89 -15.85 -1.06
C SER A 124 10.59 -15.25 -1.63
N PHE A 125 10.31 -14.00 -1.30
CA PHE A 125 9.15 -13.28 -1.79
C PHE A 125 9.50 -12.53 -3.09
N GLN A 126 8.73 -12.76 -4.15
CA GLN A 126 8.83 -12.06 -5.43
C GLN A 126 7.84 -10.90 -5.48
N TYR A 127 8.29 -9.70 -5.79
CA TYR A 127 7.47 -8.49 -5.84
C TYR A 127 6.97 -8.18 -7.25
N ASN A 128 5.66 -7.92 -7.40
CA ASN A 128 5.10 -7.44 -8.66
C ASN A 128 5.19 -5.91 -8.74
N THR A 129 6.25 -5.37 -9.34
CA THR A 129 6.48 -3.92 -9.41
C THR A 129 5.51 -3.18 -10.35
N ALA A 130 4.57 -3.89 -10.99
CA ALA A 130 3.43 -3.27 -11.66
C ALA A 130 2.40 -2.66 -10.68
N VAL A 131 2.39 -3.10 -9.41
CA VAL A 131 1.39 -2.69 -8.41
C VAL A 131 1.96 -2.29 -7.05
N VAL A 132 3.17 -2.75 -6.70
CA VAL A 132 3.83 -2.37 -5.46
C VAL A 132 5.10 -1.57 -5.71
N ASN A 133 5.40 -0.64 -4.80
CA ASN A 133 6.58 0.20 -4.82
C ASN A 133 7.69 -0.43 -3.96
N VAL A 134 8.84 -0.72 -4.55
CA VAL A 134 9.99 -1.33 -3.85
C VAL A 134 11.23 -0.46 -4.00
N ASN A 135 12.11 -0.48 -3.00
CA ASN A 135 13.43 0.10 -3.15
C ASN A 135 14.35 -0.85 -3.92
N ASN A 136 14.58 -0.57 -5.21
CA ASN A 136 15.40 -1.42 -6.09
C ASN A 136 16.89 -1.50 -5.69
N THR A 137 17.37 -0.72 -4.71
CA THR A 137 18.73 -0.87 -4.17
C THR A 137 18.83 -1.98 -3.12
N VAL A 138 17.69 -2.46 -2.60
CA VAL A 138 17.63 -3.46 -1.52
C VAL A 138 16.82 -4.67 -1.97
N VAL A 139 15.70 -4.45 -2.66
CA VAL A 139 14.80 -5.48 -3.17
C VAL A 139 15.16 -5.79 -4.62
N HIS A 140 15.59 -7.03 -4.86
CA HIS A 140 16.03 -7.48 -6.19
C HIS A 140 15.10 -8.55 -6.77
N ASN A 141 14.37 -9.28 -5.93
CA ASN A 141 13.50 -10.36 -6.37
C ASN A 141 12.17 -9.81 -6.88
N THR A 142 12.17 -9.25 -8.09
CA THR A 142 11.04 -8.54 -8.68
C THR A 142 10.60 -9.15 -10.00
N TYR A 143 9.34 -8.92 -10.37
CA TYR A 143 8.80 -9.19 -11.69
C TYR A 143 7.74 -8.13 -12.05
N ILE A 144 7.35 -8.09 -13.32
CA ILE A 144 6.29 -7.19 -13.80
C ILE A 144 5.18 -8.03 -14.42
N ASN A 145 3.99 -7.98 -13.83
CA ASN A 145 2.78 -8.49 -14.44
C ASN A 145 1.69 -7.41 -14.45
N LYS A 146 1.42 -6.82 -15.60
CA LYS A 146 0.44 -5.73 -15.77
C LYS A 146 -0.99 -6.21 -16.02
N THR A 147 -1.20 -7.50 -16.30
CA THR A 147 -2.55 -8.01 -16.61
C THR A 147 -3.49 -7.90 -15.40
N VAL A 148 -2.93 -7.88 -14.19
CA VAL A 148 -3.66 -7.70 -12.94
C VAL A 148 -4.14 -6.27 -12.70
N VAL A 149 -3.59 -5.26 -13.39
CA VAL A 149 -3.96 -3.84 -13.22
C VAL A 149 -5.15 -3.47 -14.10
N ASN A 150 -5.26 -4.10 -15.28
CA ASN A 150 -6.26 -3.74 -16.30
C ASN A 150 -7.69 -4.12 -15.92
N ASN A 151 -7.90 -4.91 -14.87
CA ASN A 151 -9.21 -5.47 -14.51
C ASN A 151 -9.64 -5.10 -13.07
N VAL A 152 -9.14 -3.98 -12.55
CA VAL A 152 -9.41 -3.53 -11.18
C VAL A 152 -10.33 -2.32 -11.20
N THR A 153 -11.50 -2.44 -10.58
CA THR A 153 -12.33 -1.28 -10.27
C THR A 153 -11.66 -0.48 -9.16
N VAL A 154 -11.20 0.72 -9.49
CA VAL A 154 -10.64 1.66 -8.50
C VAL A 154 -11.79 2.46 -7.90
N ASN A 155 -12.07 2.23 -6.62
CA ASN A 155 -12.95 3.04 -5.79
C ASN A 155 -12.28 3.28 -4.43
N ASN A 156 -12.82 4.18 -3.64
CA ASN A 156 -12.34 4.50 -2.29
C ASN A 156 -13.30 3.97 -1.20
N ASN A 157 -14.10 2.96 -1.50
CA ASN A 157 -14.98 2.36 -0.50
C ASN A 157 -14.14 1.70 0.60
N SER A 158 -14.50 1.88 1.86
CA SER A 158 -13.75 1.39 3.02
C SER A 158 -14.42 0.24 3.77
N PHE A 159 -15.60 -0.19 3.31
CA PHE A 159 -16.40 -1.21 3.98
C PHE A 159 -17.20 -2.05 2.98
N ASN A 160 -17.63 -3.22 3.45
CA ASN A 160 -18.56 -4.10 2.77
C ASN A 160 -20.00 -3.85 3.26
N GLY A 161 -20.95 -3.61 2.37
CA GLY A 161 -22.35 -3.36 2.72
C GLY A 161 -23.02 -2.31 1.81
N PRO A 162 -24.30 -1.98 2.08
CA PRO A 162 -25.02 -0.91 1.38
C PRO A 162 -24.27 0.43 1.46
N GLY A 163 -24.06 1.09 0.31
CA GLY A 163 -23.27 2.32 0.22
C GLY A 163 -21.74 2.11 0.18
N GLY A 164 -21.28 0.86 0.32
CA GLY A 164 -19.88 0.46 0.19
C GLY A 164 -19.69 -0.57 -0.91
N VAL A 165 -18.79 -1.54 -0.68
CA VAL A 165 -18.60 -2.68 -1.59
C VAL A 165 -19.65 -3.75 -1.30
N THR A 166 -20.28 -4.32 -2.33
CA THR A 166 -21.26 -5.41 -2.19
C THR A 166 -20.69 -6.75 -2.66
N ALA A 167 -19.47 -7.09 -2.23
CA ALA A 167 -18.80 -8.33 -2.58
C ALA A 167 -19.20 -9.45 -1.61
N GLN A 168 -19.18 -10.69 -2.10
CA GLN A 168 -19.38 -11.89 -1.27
C GLN A 168 -18.12 -12.74 -1.28
N PRO A 169 -17.82 -13.48 -0.19
CA PRO A 169 -16.69 -14.39 -0.16
C PRO A 169 -16.79 -15.44 -1.28
N ARG A 170 -15.69 -15.69 -1.97
CA ARG A 170 -15.60 -16.77 -2.96
C ARG A 170 -15.26 -18.10 -2.29
N PRO A 171 -15.37 -19.24 -2.99
CA PRO A 171 -14.96 -20.53 -2.43
C PRO A 171 -13.51 -20.57 -1.92
N GLN A 172 -12.59 -19.91 -2.62
CA GLN A 172 -11.18 -19.84 -2.21
C GLN A 172 -11.02 -19.02 -0.93
N ASP A 173 -11.76 -17.92 -0.81
CA ASP A 173 -11.70 -17.06 0.38
C ASP A 173 -12.23 -17.81 1.62
N ARG A 174 -13.33 -18.57 1.45
CA ARG A 174 -13.87 -19.48 2.49
C ARG A 174 -12.94 -20.64 2.83
N ALA A 175 -12.13 -21.11 1.88
CA ALA A 175 -11.13 -22.13 2.16
C ALA A 175 -10.00 -21.53 3.02
N ALA A 176 -9.52 -20.33 2.69
CA ALA A 176 -8.50 -19.62 3.44
C ALA A 176 -8.96 -19.30 4.88
N GLU A 177 -10.25 -19.04 5.11
CA GLU A 177 -10.82 -18.85 6.46
C GLU A 177 -10.67 -20.08 7.37
N ARG A 178 -10.49 -21.28 6.80
CA ARG A 178 -10.30 -22.53 7.56
C ARG A 178 -8.83 -22.86 7.81
N ASP A 179 -7.90 -22.13 7.19
CA ASP A 179 -6.47 -22.32 7.41
C ASP A 179 -6.09 -21.92 8.84
N ALA A 180 -4.94 -22.41 9.30
CA ALA A 180 -4.36 -21.92 10.53
C ALA A 180 -3.93 -20.46 10.36
N HIS A 181 -4.47 -19.57 11.20
CA HIS A 181 -4.16 -18.13 11.18
C HIS A 181 -3.25 -17.74 12.33
N LEU A 182 -2.39 -16.76 12.07
CA LEU A 182 -1.72 -16.00 13.11
C LEU A 182 -2.34 -14.60 13.19
N GLN A 183 -2.56 -14.16 14.42
CA GLN A 183 -3.03 -12.81 14.72
C GLN A 183 -2.00 -11.75 14.28
N PRO A 184 -2.38 -10.46 14.21
CA PRO A 184 -1.42 -9.39 13.95
C PRO A 184 -0.19 -9.50 14.87
N THR A 185 0.99 -9.25 14.32
CA THR A 185 2.25 -9.29 15.07
C THR A 185 2.30 -8.19 16.13
N SER A 186 3.22 -8.30 17.10
CA SER A 186 3.48 -7.25 18.09
C SER A 186 3.74 -5.89 17.46
N ASP A 187 4.46 -5.87 16.33
CA ASP A 187 4.78 -4.64 15.59
C ASP A 187 3.51 -4.01 14.99
N GLN A 188 2.60 -4.81 14.43
CA GLN A 188 1.32 -4.31 13.94
C GLN A 188 0.41 -3.81 15.07
N VAL A 189 0.40 -4.50 16.21
CA VAL A 189 -0.35 -4.05 17.40
C VAL A 189 0.21 -2.73 17.91
N SER A 190 1.53 -2.60 18.03
CA SER A 190 2.21 -1.36 18.42
C SER A 190 1.91 -0.22 17.44
N HIS A 191 1.95 -0.50 16.14
CA HIS A 191 1.64 0.46 15.08
C HIS A 191 0.23 1.05 15.22
N ARG A 192 -0.78 0.20 15.47
CA ARG A 192 -2.16 0.66 15.77
C ARG A 192 -2.24 1.47 17.06
N GLN A 193 -1.54 1.04 18.12
CA GLN A 193 -1.52 1.76 19.40
C GLN A 193 -0.87 3.15 19.31
N ILE A 194 0.07 3.33 18.39
CA ILE A 194 0.66 4.64 18.11
C ILE A 194 -0.32 5.49 17.31
N ALA A 195 -1.00 4.91 16.31
CA ALA A 195 -1.98 5.62 15.49
C ALA A 195 -3.15 6.17 16.32
N VAL A 196 -3.71 5.39 17.26
CA VAL A 196 -4.83 5.85 18.12
C VAL A 196 -4.43 6.99 19.07
N LYS A 197 -3.14 7.12 19.40
CA LYS A 197 -2.64 8.22 20.26
C LYS A 197 -2.37 9.50 19.47
N ASP A 198 -2.31 9.42 18.14
CA ASP A 198 -2.03 10.54 17.27
C ASP A 198 -3.35 11.22 16.85
N ARG A 199 -3.65 12.34 17.51
CA ARG A 199 -4.87 13.12 17.25
C ARG A 199 -5.04 13.51 15.78
N SER A 200 -3.95 13.65 15.02
CA SER A 200 -3.98 14.00 13.61
C SER A 200 -4.47 12.86 12.70
N GLN A 201 -4.62 11.64 13.22
CA GLN A 201 -5.17 10.49 12.51
C GLN A 201 -6.69 10.36 12.61
N PHE A 202 -7.33 11.11 13.51
CA PHE A 202 -8.78 11.00 13.71
C PHE A 202 -9.55 11.72 12.62
N ALA A 203 -10.52 11.02 12.03
CA ALA A 203 -11.39 11.53 10.97
C ALA A 203 -12.13 12.81 11.38
N LYS A 204 -12.55 12.91 12.65
CA LYS A 204 -13.21 14.12 13.19
C LYS A 204 -12.30 15.35 13.27
N VAL A 205 -10.98 15.14 13.25
CA VAL A 205 -9.97 16.22 13.32
C VAL A 205 -9.51 16.64 11.92
N ASN A 206 -9.43 15.67 11.00
CA ASN A 206 -8.81 15.84 9.70
C ASN A 206 -9.80 15.68 8.52
N ASN A 207 -11.09 15.59 8.82
CA ASN A 207 -12.17 15.38 7.84
C ASN A 207 -11.96 14.15 6.93
N GLY A 208 -11.40 13.07 7.49
CA GLY A 208 -11.09 11.84 6.77
C GLY A 208 -9.80 11.90 5.94
N GLN A 209 -8.98 12.96 6.10
CA GLN A 209 -7.71 13.16 5.40
C GLN A 209 -6.52 13.08 6.38
N PRO A 210 -6.04 11.88 6.72
CA PRO A 210 -4.98 11.72 7.73
C PRO A 210 -3.65 12.36 7.32
N VAL A 211 -2.97 12.96 8.31
CA VAL A 211 -1.65 13.59 8.09
C VAL A 211 -0.58 12.57 7.73
N THR A 212 -0.67 11.35 8.28
CA THR A 212 0.21 10.24 7.93
C THR A 212 -0.62 9.13 7.35
N THR A 213 -0.55 8.92 6.04
CA THR A 213 -1.31 7.88 5.34
C THR A 213 -0.54 6.56 5.30
N ALA A 214 0.79 6.62 5.27
CA ALA A 214 1.66 5.46 5.18
C ALA A 214 2.98 5.63 5.95
N MET A 215 3.65 4.51 6.22
CA MET A 215 4.97 4.42 6.82
C MET A 215 5.82 3.40 6.06
N ASN A 216 7.13 3.64 5.93
CA ASN A 216 7.99 2.67 5.24
C ASN A 216 8.22 1.40 6.07
N ARG A 217 8.18 1.48 7.40
CA ARG A 217 8.20 0.37 8.35
C ARG A 217 7.56 0.83 9.66
N VAL A 218 7.24 -0.10 10.56
CA VAL A 218 6.76 0.26 11.90
C VAL A 218 7.82 1.12 12.60
N ASN A 219 7.38 2.22 13.21
CA ASN A 219 8.26 3.24 13.82
C ASN A 219 9.28 3.89 12.85
N GLY A 220 9.08 3.74 11.54
CA GLY A 220 9.90 4.34 10.51
C GLY A 220 9.48 5.76 10.12
N ASN A 221 9.85 6.13 8.90
CA ASN A 221 9.48 7.41 8.31
C ASN A 221 7.97 7.42 8.03
N ARG A 222 7.37 8.58 8.28
CA ARG A 222 5.95 8.84 8.04
C ARG A 222 5.77 9.55 6.70
N PHE A 223 4.74 9.18 5.95
CA PHE A 223 4.44 9.70 4.62
C PHE A 223 3.02 10.26 4.58
N ALA A 224 2.86 11.41 3.94
CA ALA A 224 1.56 12.02 3.65
C ALA A 224 0.96 11.41 2.37
N SER A 225 -0.25 11.84 2.00
CA SER A 225 -0.95 11.33 0.82
C SER A 225 -0.17 11.46 -0.48
N ASP A 226 0.60 12.52 -0.64
CA ASP A 226 1.46 12.77 -1.81
C ASP A 226 2.71 11.88 -1.88
N GLY A 227 3.01 11.10 -0.82
CA GLY A 227 4.21 10.30 -0.71
C GLY A 227 5.44 11.07 -0.25
N ASN A 228 5.30 12.34 0.14
CA ASN A 228 6.36 13.09 0.81
C ASN A 228 6.37 12.80 2.31
N ASN A 229 7.46 13.15 2.98
CA ASN A 229 7.56 13.01 4.43
C ASN A 229 6.43 13.78 5.12
N ALA A 230 5.61 13.07 5.89
CA ALA A 230 4.58 13.68 6.72
C ALA A 230 5.27 14.54 7.78
N ARG A 231 4.99 15.84 7.75
CA ARG A 231 5.46 16.74 8.80
C ARG A 231 4.60 16.52 10.04
N PRO A 232 5.20 16.31 11.23
CA PRO A 232 4.44 16.43 12.46
C PRO A 232 3.75 17.78 12.46
N SER A 233 2.44 17.82 12.73
CA SER A 233 1.74 19.09 12.90
C SER A 233 2.38 19.83 14.06
N SER A 234 3.22 20.83 13.76
CA SER A 234 3.80 21.74 14.74
C SER A 234 2.71 22.69 15.24
N ARG A 235 1.74 22.16 16.00
CA ARG A 235 0.71 22.94 16.71
C ARG A 235 0.41 22.30 18.06
N SER A 236 1.46 22.18 18.88
CA SER A 236 1.36 22.01 20.33
C SER A 236 2.76 22.22 20.94
N ASN A 237 3.21 23.48 20.91
CA ASN A 237 4.21 24.11 21.79
C ASN A 237 4.64 25.42 21.14
N ALA A 238 3.69 26.35 21.03
CA ALA A 238 3.97 27.74 20.77
C ALA A 238 3.29 28.58 21.86
N ASP A 239 3.49 28.18 23.12
CA ASP A 239 3.24 29.03 24.28
C ASP A 239 4.46 28.89 25.20
N ASN A 240 5.01 30.04 25.56
CA ASN A 240 6.17 30.29 26.43
C ASN A 240 7.57 30.21 25.79
N ASN A 241 7.89 31.21 24.97
CA ASN A 241 9.16 31.93 25.16
C ASN A 241 9.07 33.36 24.60
N PRO A 242 9.15 34.43 25.42
CA PRO A 242 9.24 35.77 24.89
C PRO A 242 10.62 35.96 24.24
N ALA A 243 10.60 36.22 22.94
CA ALA A 243 11.80 36.51 22.16
C ALA A 243 12.54 37.74 22.72
N ARG A 244 13.81 37.54 23.08
CA ARG A 244 14.74 38.64 23.35
C ARG A 244 15.31 39.14 22.01
N PRO A 245 15.30 40.45 21.70
CA PRO A 245 15.89 40.96 20.46
C PRO A 245 17.42 40.87 20.52
N ARG A 246 18.06 40.32 19.49
CA ARG A 246 19.52 40.46 19.28
C ARG A 246 19.80 41.79 18.56
N PRO A 247 20.80 42.59 19.00
CA PRO A 247 21.24 43.76 18.24
C PRO A 247 22.02 43.33 17.01
N SER A 248 21.77 43.98 15.88
CA SER A 248 22.60 43.91 14.67
C SER A 248 23.84 44.76 14.90
N GLU A 249 25.02 44.16 14.82
CA GLU A 249 26.30 44.88 14.85
C GLU A 249 26.92 44.83 13.46
N SER A 250 26.78 45.93 12.75
CA SER A 250 27.51 46.29 11.55
C SER A 250 28.98 46.56 11.89
N THR A 251 29.92 45.95 11.17
CA THR A 251 31.32 46.38 11.15
C THR A 251 31.78 46.60 9.72
N ASP A 252 32.34 47.78 9.51
CA ASP A 252 32.77 48.42 8.29
C ASP A 252 34.28 48.17 8.03
N HIS A 253 34.78 48.60 6.86
CA HIS A 253 36.18 48.74 6.38
C HIS A 253 36.65 47.80 5.22
N PRO A 254 37.60 48.22 4.33
CA PRO A 254 37.30 49.01 3.14
C PRO A 254 37.95 48.47 1.83
N VAL A 255 37.56 49.08 0.71
CA VAL A 255 37.93 48.81 -0.68
C VAL A 255 39.37 49.24 -1.04
N SER A 256 40.07 48.45 -1.86
CA SER A 256 41.21 48.88 -2.68
C SER A 256 41.12 48.29 -4.11
N ASN A 257 41.63 49.05 -5.08
CA ASN A 257 41.27 49.12 -6.50
C ASN A 257 42.18 48.30 -7.45
N GLN A 258 41.54 47.70 -8.48
CA GLN A 258 41.99 47.52 -9.89
C GLN A 258 43.11 46.49 -10.28
N PRO A 259 43.26 46.09 -11.57
CA PRO A 259 42.24 45.76 -12.62
C PRO A 259 42.56 44.48 -13.47
N ARG A 260 41.57 44.03 -14.27
CA ARG A 260 41.63 42.98 -15.32
C ARG A 260 42.36 43.43 -16.61
N PRO A 261 42.82 42.47 -17.45
CA PRO A 261 42.84 42.64 -18.91
C PRO A 261 41.87 41.71 -19.66
N VAL A 262 41.27 42.28 -20.70
CA VAL A 262 40.41 41.68 -21.73
C VAL A 262 41.28 41.30 -22.93
N ASN A 263 41.01 40.20 -23.63
CA ASN A 263 41.47 40.05 -25.01
C ASN A 263 40.37 39.45 -25.90
N ASN A 264 40.18 40.09 -27.05
CA ASN A 264 39.12 39.89 -28.02
C ASN A 264 39.78 39.97 -29.40
N GLN A 265 39.87 38.87 -30.16
CA GLN A 265 40.34 38.89 -31.55
C GLN A 265 39.58 37.92 -32.45
N GLN A 266 39.44 38.34 -33.71
CA GLN A 266 38.43 38.01 -34.71
C GLN A 266 38.80 36.81 -35.63
N ARG A 267 37.77 36.39 -36.37
CA ARG A 267 37.61 35.36 -37.43
C ARG A 267 38.54 35.52 -38.65
N PRO A 268 38.66 34.47 -39.49
CA PRO A 268 38.44 34.65 -40.94
C PRO A 268 37.50 33.61 -41.59
N GLU A 269 36.91 34.03 -42.72
CA GLU A 269 35.95 33.31 -43.57
C GLU A 269 36.59 32.36 -44.60
N GLY A 270 35.83 31.38 -45.10
CA GLY A 270 36.19 30.61 -46.30
C GLY A 270 35.17 29.53 -46.71
N ASN A 271 34.39 29.83 -47.76
CA ASN A 271 33.79 28.97 -48.79
C ASN A 271 32.83 27.79 -48.48
N GLN A 272 31.60 27.95 -49.00
CA GLN A 272 30.64 26.93 -49.49
C GLN A 272 31.24 26.07 -50.65
N PRO A 273 30.67 24.90 -51.08
CA PRO A 273 29.22 24.63 -51.24
C PRO A 273 28.67 23.21 -50.90
N ARG A 274 27.34 23.14 -50.87
CA ARG A 274 26.49 21.92 -50.81
C ARG A 274 26.66 21.04 -52.06
N PRO A 275 26.30 19.75 -51.94
CA PRO A 275 25.49 19.09 -52.97
C PRO A 275 24.13 18.61 -52.43
N VAL A 276 23.14 18.71 -53.32
CA VAL A 276 21.80 18.11 -53.26
C VAL A 276 21.81 16.83 -54.10
N ASN A 277 21.22 15.73 -53.62
CA ASN A 277 20.52 14.72 -54.45
C ASN A 277 19.72 13.77 -53.55
N GLN A 278 18.39 13.80 -53.58
CA GLN A 278 17.45 13.06 -54.44
C GLN A 278 17.25 11.57 -54.09
N GLN A 279 16.02 11.31 -53.57
CA GLN A 279 15.09 10.23 -53.93
C GLN A 279 15.56 8.76 -53.93
N ARG A 280 14.92 7.91 -53.10
CA ARG A 280 13.93 6.93 -53.59
C ARG A 280 13.13 6.24 -52.49
N ALA A 281 11.88 5.96 -52.84
CA ALA A 281 10.84 5.26 -52.09
C ALA A 281 11.13 3.77 -51.86
N ARG A 282 10.47 3.17 -50.83
CA ARG A 282 9.67 1.93 -50.94
C ARG A 282 9.01 1.53 -49.61
N THR A 283 7.68 1.43 -49.63
CA THR A 283 6.83 0.64 -48.71
C THR A 283 7.01 -0.86 -48.96
N PRO A 284 6.73 -1.72 -47.98
CA PRO A 284 5.72 -2.76 -48.21
C PRO A 284 4.73 -2.97 -47.04
N GLN A 285 3.47 -3.15 -47.43
CA GLN A 285 2.34 -3.72 -46.68
C GLN A 285 2.50 -5.23 -46.45
N ARG A 286 1.71 -5.74 -45.47
CA ARG A 286 1.13 -7.10 -45.25
C ARG A 286 1.57 -7.69 -43.89
N GLN A 287 0.75 -8.42 -43.13
CA GLN A 287 -0.62 -8.92 -43.27
C GLN A 287 -1.12 -9.43 -41.91
N VAL A 288 -2.42 -9.34 -41.68
CA VAL A 288 -3.17 -10.00 -40.59
C VAL A 288 -3.47 -11.45 -41.01
N PRO A 289 -3.49 -12.44 -40.09
CA PRO A 289 -4.22 -13.69 -40.32
C PRO A 289 -5.53 -13.73 -39.50
N ALA A 290 -6.63 -13.94 -40.21
CA ALA A 290 -7.94 -14.25 -39.67
C ALA A 290 -8.10 -15.77 -39.39
N ARG A 291 -8.97 -16.06 -38.42
CA ARG A 291 -9.48 -17.38 -38.01
C ARG A 291 -10.08 -18.18 -39.18
N HIS A 292 -9.89 -19.49 -39.16
CA HIS A 292 -10.80 -20.45 -39.80
C HIS A 292 -11.59 -21.19 -38.72
N GLN A 293 -12.91 -21.13 -38.86
CA GLN A 293 -13.89 -22.02 -38.23
C GLN A 293 -14.00 -23.30 -39.07
N ALA A 294 -14.12 -24.45 -38.42
CA ALA A 294 -14.75 -25.63 -38.97
C ALA A 294 -15.60 -26.28 -37.86
N ALA A 295 -16.88 -26.50 -38.15
CA ALA A 295 -17.85 -27.24 -37.34
C ALA A 295 -18.26 -28.54 -38.08
N PRO A 296 -19.22 -29.33 -37.60
CA PRO A 296 -19.03 -30.49 -36.73
C PRO A 296 -19.38 -31.83 -37.41
N HIS A 297 -18.95 -32.95 -36.83
CA HIS A 297 -19.51 -34.27 -37.15
C HIS A 297 -19.80 -35.09 -35.87
N ARG A 298 -21.08 -35.44 -35.71
CA ARG A 298 -21.56 -36.67 -35.02
C ARG A 298 -21.08 -37.87 -35.89
N GLU A 299 -20.96 -39.13 -35.45
CA GLU A 299 -21.89 -39.95 -34.67
C GLU A 299 -21.28 -41.37 -34.44
N ARG A 300 -21.60 -41.97 -33.27
CA ARG A 300 -21.84 -43.41 -32.93
C ARG A 300 -20.75 -44.51 -32.86
N GLN A 301 -20.91 -45.28 -31.76
CA GLN A 301 -20.79 -46.75 -31.56
C GLN A 301 -19.37 -47.35 -31.69
N ARG A 302 -18.82 -48.14 -30.77
CA ARG A 302 -19.35 -49.16 -29.85
C ARG A 302 -18.62 -49.12 -28.50
#